data_AF-A0A0F9GW98-F1
#
_entry.id   AF-A0A0F9GW98-F1
#
_cell.length_a   1.000
_cell.length_b   1.000
_cell.length_c   1.000
_cell.angle_alpha   90.00
_cell.angle_beta   90.00
_cell.angle_gamma   90.00
#
_symmetry.space_group_name_H-M   'P 1'
#
loop_
_entity.id
_entity.type
_entity.pdbx_description
1 polymer ?
#
loop_
_entity_poly.entity_id
_entity_poly.type
_entity_poly.pdbx_seq_one_letter_code
_entity_poly.pdbx_strand_id
1 'polypeptide(L)'
;MIISRVWSMPSKWTFTIKPIAELLSRYVGDGIGWVDPFAGENSPAEITNDLNPNRPTTHHLDALEFLLSLSGLYRGVLFDPPYSITQAKECYDGVGMQHLSVKPTSMQYWGNSKNEIARIIEHSGISICCGWTSQGMGKNRGFEMLEILLVPHGGSKNDTILTVERKLTDA
;
A
#
# COMPACT_ATOMS: atom_id res chain seq x y z
N MET A 1 -8.77 -9.53 -16.21
CA MET A 1 -8.34 -8.19 -15.76
C MET A 1 -9.42 -7.17 -16.11
N ILE A 2 -9.81 -6.33 -15.15
CA ILE A 2 -10.80 -5.24 -15.30
C ILE A 2 -10.05 -3.90 -15.20
N ILE A 3 -10.43 -2.91 -16.02
CA ILE A 3 -9.90 -1.54 -15.90
C ILE A 3 -11.08 -0.57 -15.83
N SER A 4 -11.10 0.28 -14.81
CA SER A 4 -12.13 1.30 -14.61
C SER A 4 -11.51 2.68 -14.39
N ARG A 5 -12.27 3.74 -14.74
CA ARG A 5 -11.85 5.13 -14.56
C ARG A 5 -13.01 5.94 -13.97
N VAL A 6 -12.80 6.51 -12.78
CA VAL A 6 -13.86 7.22 -12.03
C VAL A 6 -13.28 8.50 -11.42
N TRP A 7 -13.83 9.66 -11.78
CA TRP A 7 -13.37 10.94 -11.25
C TRP A 7 -13.77 11.11 -9.77
N SER A 8 -12.87 11.68 -8.96
CA SER A 8 -13.17 12.07 -7.58
C SER A 8 -12.21 13.17 -7.09
N MET A 9 -12.59 13.94 -6.08
CA MET A 9 -11.68 14.91 -5.47
C MET A 9 -10.56 14.20 -4.68
N PRO A 10 -9.33 14.74 -4.66
CA PRO A 10 -8.25 14.16 -3.88
C PRO A 10 -8.51 14.35 -2.39
N SER A 11 -7.94 13.47 -1.59
CA SER A 11 -7.91 13.57 -0.13
C SER A 11 -6.50 13.23 0.35
N LYS A 12 -6.08 13.80 1.48
CA LYS A 12 -4.89 13.32 2.19
C LYS A 12 -5.08 11.91 2.75
N TRP A 13 -6.33 11.47 2.87
CA TRP A 13 -6.70 10.12 3.31
C TRP A 13 -7.19 9.33 2.12
N THR A 14 -6.26 8.64 1.43
CA THR A 14 -6.50 7.90 0.19
C THR A 14 -7.74 7.02 0.27
N PHE A 15 -7.88 6.24 1.34
CA PHE A 15 -8.97 5.27 1.49
C PHE A 15 -10.34 5.89 1.77
N THR A 16 -10.41 7.20 2.02
CA THR A 16 -11.68 7.93 2.15
C THR A 16 -12.23 8.42 0.81
N ILE A 17 -11.43 8.37 -0.25
CA ILE A 17 -11.85 8.77 -1.60
C ILE A 17 -12.88 7.75 -2.09
N LYS A 18 -14.10 8.20 -2.39
CA LYS A 18 -15.26 7.33 -2.64
C LYS A 18 -14.99 6.11 -3.55
N PRO A 19 -14.47 6.25 -4.80
CA PRO A 19 -14.21 5.09 -5.65
C PRO A 19 -13.16 4.13 -5.08
N ILE A 20 -12.21 4.64 -4.27
CA ILE A 20 -11.22 3.81 -3.57
C ILE A 20 -11.90 3.04 -2.45
N ALA A 21 -12.66 3.71 -1.59
CA ALA A 21 -13.41 3.07 -0.50
C ALA A 21 -14.34 1.95 -1.02
N GLU A 22 -15.02 2.20 -2.15
CA GLU A 22 -15.87 1.21 -2.82
C GLU A 22 -15.09 0.03 -3.40
N LEU A 23 -13.82 0.22 -3.79
CA LEU A 23 -12.94 -0.87 -4.20
C LEU A 23 -12.50 -1.69 -2.98
N LEU A 24 -12.06 -1.01 -1.92
CA LEU A 24 -11.62 -1.67 -0.69
C LEU A 24 -12.74 -2.51 -0.06
N SER A 25 -13.98 -2.02 -0.05
CA SER A 25 -15.11 -2.79 0.51
C SER A 25 -15.37 -4.13 -0.20
N ARG A 26 -15.04 -4.23 -1.50
CA ARG A 26 -15.19 -5.49 -2.27
C ARG A 26 -14.10 -6.51 -1.97
N TYR A 27 -12.87 -6.05 -1.72
CA TYR A 27 -11.71 -6.92 -1.59
C TYR A 27 -11.30 -7.17 -0.13
N VAL A 28 -11.33 -6.13 0.69
CA VAL A 28 -10.85 -6.17 2.08
C VAL A 28 -11.88 -6.76 3.04
N GLY A 29 -13.16 -6.45 2.84
CA GLY A 29 -14.23 -6.94 3.71
C GLY A 29 -14.11 -6.40 5.14
N ASP A 30 -13.96 -7.30 6.11
CA ASP A 30 -13.85 -6.99 7.54
C ASP A 30 -12.43 -6.61 7.99
N GLY A 31 -11.44 -6.68 7.09
CA GLY A 31 -10.05 -6.34 7.40
C GLY A 31 -9.28 -7.39 8.17
N ILE A 32 -9.92 -8.49 8.58
CA ILE A 32 -9.27 -9.56 9.35
C ILE A 32 -8.22 -10.23 8.47
N GLY A 33 -6.99 -10.32 8.96
CA GLY A 33 -5.84 -10.86 8.26
C GLY A 33 -5.26 -9.93 7.20
N TRP A 34 -5.60 -8.64 7.20
CA TRP A 34 -5.01 -7.64 6.31
C TRP A 34 -3.90 -6.84 6.99
N VAL A 35 -2.89 -6.48 6.19
CA VAL A 35 -1.72 -5.71 6.62
C VAL A 35 -1.69 -4.36 5.90
N ASP A 36 -1.31 -3.30 6.61
CA ASP A 36 -1.07 -1.98 6.02
C ASP A 36 0.18 -1.33 6.63
N PRO A 37 1.30 -1.22 5.87
CA PRO A 37 2.53 -0.62 6.35
C PRO A 37 2.49 0.93 6.41
N PHE A 38 1.47 1.57 5.82
CA PHE A 38 1.34 3.03 5.68
C PHE A 38 -0.09 3.50 6.04
N ALA A 39 -0.61 3.04 7.17
CA ALA A 39 -2.03 3.06 7.48
C ALA A 39 -2.64 4.45 7.75
N GLY A 40 -1.84 5.42 8.20
CA GLY A 40 -2.33 6.76 8.53
C GLY A 40 -3.44 6.73 9.58
N GLU A 41 -4.64 7.18 9.21
CA GLU A 41 -5.80 7.26 10.12
C GLU A 41 -6.99 6.36 9.72
N ASN A 42 -7.07 5.90 8.46
CA ASN A 42 -8.31 5.36 7.88
C ASN A 42 -8.12 3.98 7.23
N SER A 43 -7.09 3.23 7.64
CA SER A 43 -6.89 1.88 7.12
C SER A 43 -7.97 0.93 7.61
N PRO A 44 -8.60 0.13 6.72
CA PRO A 44 -9.50 -0.95 7.11
C PRO A 44 -8.74 -2.24 7.48
N ALA A 45 -7.41 -2.27 7.47
CA ALA A 45 -6.63 -3.46 7.80
C ALA A 45 -6.60 -3.75 9.32
N GLU A 46 -6.54 -5.03 9.69
CA GLU A 46 -6.37 -5.44 11.10
C GLU A 46 -4.98 -5.06 11.65
N ILE A 47 -3.93 -5.21 10.84
CA ILE A 47 -2.55 -5.02 11.27
C ILE A 47 -1.99 -3.80 10.56
N THR A 48 -1.81 -2.71 11.31
CA THR A 48 -1.51 -1.38 10.76
C THR A 48 -0.22 -0.82 11.31
N ASN A 49 0.50 -0.07 10.48
CA ASN A 49 1.72 0.62 10.85
C ASN A 49 1.71 2.06 10.32
N ASP A 50 2.25 2.97 11.13
CA ASP A 50 2.60 4.31 10.69
C ASP A 50 3.78 4.81 11.52
N LEU A 51 4.79 5.39 10.87
CA LEU A 51 5.98 5.88 11.55
C LEU A 51 5.67 6.92 12.64
N ASN A 52 4.58 7.68 12.50
CA ASN A 52 4.17 8.66 13.50
C ASN A 52 3.44 7.97 14.68
N PRO A 53 4.00 8.00 15.90
CA PRO A 53 3.43 7.34 17.07
C PRO A 53 2.10 7.93 17.55
N ASN A 54 1.66 9.07 16.99
CA ASN A 54 0.37 9.66 17.30
C ASN A 54 -0.77 9.12 16.43
N ARG A 55 -0.47 8.22 15.48
CA ARG A 55 -1.49 7.60 14.64
C ARG A 55 -2.19 6.45 15.36
N PRO A 56 -3.46 6.17 15.05
CA PRO A 56 -4.20 5.07 15.67
C PRO A 56 -3.84 3.72 14.99
N THR A 57 -2.55 3.35 15.00
CA THR A 57 -2.04 2.13 14.34
C THR A 57 -1.51 1.14 15.36
N THR A 58 -1.45 -0.15 15.00
CA THR A 58 -0.97 -1.19 15.93
C THR A 58 0.55 -1.17 16.10
N HIS A 59 1.28 -0.60 15.14
CA HIS A 59 2.73 -0.48 15.13
C HIS A 59 3.18 0.93 14.71
N HIS A 60 4.39 1.29 15.13
CA HIS A 60 5.03 2.58 14.83
C HIS A 60 6.49 2.42 14.42
N LEU A 61 6.72 1.63 13.38
CA LEU A 61 8.04 1.31 12.85
C LEU A 61 8.22 1.90 11.46
N ASP A 62 9.47 1.92 11.00
CA ASP A 62 9.73 2.04 9.57
C ASP A 62 8.98 0.94 8.80
N ALA A 63 8.42 1.25 7.64
CA ALA A 63 7.54 0.34 6.94
C ALA A 63 8.27 -0.95 6.49
N LEU A 64 9.55 -0.88 6.12
CA LEU A 64 10.31 -2.08 5.79
C LEU A 64 10.63 -2.91 7.04
N GLU A 65 11.00 -2.26 8.14
CA GLU A 65 11.22 -2.94 9.42
C GLU A 65 9.94 -3.62 9.94
N PHE A 66 8.80 -2.95 9.81
CA PHE A 66 7.49 -3.51 10.11
C PHE A 66 7.24 -4.77 9.27
N LEU A 67 7.38 -4.71 7.94
CA LEU A 67 7.18 -5.86 7.07
C LEU A 67 8.13 -7.03 7.40
N LEU A 68 9.39 -6.75 7.73
CA LEU A 68 10.37 -7.75 8.15
C LEU A 68 9.99 -8.41 9.49
N SER A 69 9.37 -7.67 10.40
CA SER A 69 8.96 -8.19 11.72
C SER A 69 7.81 -9.20 11.64
N LEU A 70 7.04 -9.20 10.54
CA LEU A 70 5.90 -10.08 10.35
C LEU A 70 6.34 -11.49 9.92
N SER A 71 5.86 -12.51 10.63
CA SER A 71 6.18 -13.93 10.40
C SER A 71 4.99 -14.77 9.91
N GLY A 72 3.78 -14.19 9.88
CA GLY A 72 2.55 -14.88 9.46
C GLY A 72 2.33 -14.90 7.95
N LEU A 73 1.28 -15.61 7.54
CA LEU A 73 0.68 -15.50 6.22
C LEU A 73 -0.64 -14.73 6.34
N TYR A 74 -0.81 -13.71 5.50
CA TYR A 74 -1.90 -12.74 5.58
C TYR A 74 -2.77 -12.79 4.33
N ARG A 75 -4.07 -12.52 4.52
CA ARG A 75 -5.11 -12.58 3.49
C ARG A 75 -4.97 -11.45 2.46
N GLY A 76 -4.39 -10.33 2.87
CA GLY A 76 -4.05 -9.27 1.94
C GLY A 76 -3.21 -8.14 2.51
N VAL A 77 -2.79 -7.24 1.62
CA VAL A 77 -2.06 -6.02 1.95
C VAL A 77 -2.68 -4.81 1.26
N LEU A 78 -2.72 -3.69 1.98
CA LEU A 78 -2.90 -2.36 1.43
C LEU A 78 -1.53 -1.70 1.37
N PHE A 79 -1.06 -1.35 0.18
CA PHE A 79 0.24 -0.74 -0.01
C PHE A 79 0.06 0.68 -0.57
N ASP A 80 -0.05 1.64 0.34
CA ASP A 80 -0.21 3.07 0.04
C ASP A 80 1.03 3.89 0.45
N PRO A 81 2.21 3.64 -0.15
CA PRO A 81 3.42 4.36 0.21
C PRO A 81 3.34 5.84 -0.23
N PRO A 82 4.20 6.74 0.29
CA PRO A 82 4.43 8.03 -0.34
C PRO A 82 4.73 7.87 -1.85
N TYR A 83 3.98 8.56 -2.71
CA TYR A 83 3.99 8.32 -4.16
C TYR A 83 5.23 8.87 -4.89
N SER A 84 6.10 9.58 -4.19
CA SER A 84 7.36 10.08 -4.73
C SER A 84 8.45 10.19 -3.66
N ILE A 85 9.70 10.22 -4.12
CA ILE A 85 10.87 10.47 -3.27
C ILE A 85 10.75 11.82 -2.54
N THR A 86 10.16 12.83 -3.19
CA THR A 86 9.92 14.15 -2.58
C THR A 86 8.92 14.03 -1.43
N GLN A 87 7.78 13.36 -1.64
CA GLN A 87 6.83 13.10 -0.57
C GLN A 87 7.43 12.25 0.55
N ALA A 88 8.25 11.25 0.22
CA ALA A 88 8.96 10.47 1.22
C ALA A 88 9.95 11.32 2.04
N LYS A 89 10.62 12.32 1.44
CA LYS A 89 11.45 13.25 2.21
C LYS A 89 10.59 14.12 3.13
N GLU A 90 9.54 14.75 2.60
CA GLU A 90 8.65 15.64 3.35
C GLU A 90 7.96 14.93 4.53
N CYS A 91 7.47 13.70 4.32
CA CYS A 91 6.83 12.91 5.36
C CYS A 91 7.80 12.50 6.48
N TYR A 92 9.08 12.27 6.15
CA TYR A 92 10.03 11.68 7.10
C TYR A 92 11.07 12.67 7.67
N ASP A 93 11.25 13.86 7.07
CA ASP A 93 12.18 14.90 7.53
C ASP A 93 11.80 15.45 8.93
N GLY A 94 10.56 15.22 9.39
CA GLY A 94 10.09 15.56 10.74
C GLY A 94 10.01 14.39 11.74
N VAL A 95 10.23 13.15 11.32
CA VAL A 95 9.96 11.93 12.11
C VAL A 95 11.21 11.06 12.28
N GLY A 96 12.40 11.62 12.01
CA GLY A 96 13.68 10.96 12.30
C GLY A 96 14.29 10.16 11.15
N MET A 97 14.18 10.64 9.90
CA MET A 97 14.84 10.06 8.71
C MET A 97 16.32 9.67 8.91
N GLN A 98 17.04 10.40 9.77
CA GLN A 98 18.44 10.13 10.10
C GLN A 98 18.68 8.80 10.83
N HIS A 99 17.65 8.19 11.40
CA HIS A 99 17.74 6.95 12.18
C HIS A 99 17.36 5.69 11.36
N LEU A 100 16.95 5.85 10.10
CA LEU A 100 16.58 4.74 9.23
C LEU A 100 17.82 4.06 8.63
N SER A 101 17.87 2.74 8.74
CA SER A 101 18.96 1.90 8.20
C SER A 101 19.04 1.94 6.67
N VAL A 102 17.88 1.99 5.99
CA VAL A 102 17.76 2.18 4.55
C VAL A 102 16.82 3.35 4.29
N LYS A 103 17.27 4.34 3.52
CA LYS A 103 16.47 5.53 3.26
C LYS A 103 15.31 5.23 2.29
N PRO A 104 14.07 5.69 2.56
CA PRO A 104 12.92 5.56 1.64
C PRO A 104 13.09 6.36 0.33
N THR A 105 14.19 7.11 0.21
CA THR A 105 14.62 7.75 -1.04
C THR A 105 15.30 6.80 -2.03
N SER A 106 15.57 5.55 -1.65
CA SER A 106 16.21 4.53 -2.48
C SER A 106 15.18 3.65 -3.19
N MET A 107 15.36 3.39 -4.49
CA MET A 107 14.56 2.39 -5.23
C MET A 107 14.65 0.99 -4.61
N GLN A 108 15.77 0.68 -3.95
CA GLN A 108 15.98 -0.60 -3.27
C GLN A 108 15.01 -0.78 -2.09
N TYR A 109 14.70 0.29 -1.36
CA TYR A 109 13.77 0.24 -0.23
C TYR A 109 12.38 -0.24 -0.67
N TRP A 110 11.87 0.33 -1.78
CA TRP A 110 10.59 -0.04 -2.35
C TRP A 110 10.60 -1.46 -2.94
N GLY A 111 11.71 -1.83 -3.59
CA GLY A 111 11.91 -3.20 -4.08
C GLY A 111 11.89 -4.24 -2.96
N ASN A 112 12.56 -3.96 -1.84
CA ASN A 112 12.60 -4.81 -0.67
C ASN A 112 11.24 -4.88 0.02
N SER A 113 10.54 -3.75 0.17
CA SER A 113 9.17 -3.74 0.72
C SER A 113 8.24 -4.65 -0.07
N LYS A 114 8.30 -4.60 -1.41
CA LYS A 114 7.52 -5.51 -2.27
C LYS A 114 7.96 -6.97 -2.14
N ASN A 115 9.25 -7.25 -1.90
CA ASN A 115 9.70 -8.62 -1.67
C ASN A 115 9.15 -9.17 -0.34
N GLU A 116 9.16 -8.36 0.71
CA GLU A 116 8.61 -8.76 2.02
C GLU A 116 7.09 -8.94 1.97
N ILE A 117 6.37 -8.06 1.27
CA ILE A 117 4.95 -8.26 0.99
C ILE A 117 4.73 -9.61 0.29
N ALA A 118 5.51 -9.93 -0.75
CA ALA A 118 5.39 -11.20 -1.45
C ALA A 118 5.66 -12.40 -0.53
N ARG A 119 6.56 -12.26 0.46
CA ARG A 119 6.84 -13.30 1.46
C ARG A 119 5.64 -13.55 2.38
N ILE A 120 4.98 -12.49 2.86
CA ILE A 120 3.97 -12.59 3.93
C ILE A 120 2.53 -12.78 3.43
N ILE A 121 2.23 -12.57 2.15
CA ILE A 121 0.88 -12.80 1.63
C ILE A 121 0.65 -14.29 1.38
N GLU A 122 -0.50 -14.83 1.79
CA GLU A 122 -0.88 -16.22 1.54
C GLU A 122 -1.19 -16.49 0.05
N HIS A 123 -1.19 -17.76 -0.37
CA HIS A 123 -1.66 -18.09 -1.71
C HIS A 123 -3.13 -17.69 -1.90
N SER A 124 -3.45 -17.14 -3.07
CA SER A 124 -4.74 -16.51 -3.36
C SER A 124 -5.03 -15.22 -2.58
N GLY A 125 -4.12 -14.77 -1.70
CA GLY A 125 -4.20 -13.49 -1.02
C GLY A 125 -4.09 -12.31 -1.99
N ILE A 126 -4.57 -11.14 -1.55
CA ILE A 126 -4.73 -9.95 -2.41
C ILE A 126 -3.74 -8.85 -2.01
N SER A 127 -3.11 -8.23 -3.01
CA SER A 127 -2.38 -6.97 -2.83
C SER A 127 -3.14 -5.84 -3.52
N ILE A 128 -3.36 -4.74 -2.80
CA ILE A 128 -3.90 -3.50 -3.36
C ILE A 128 -2.85 -2.41 -3.21
N CYS A 129 -2.21 -2.03 -4.31
CA CYS A 129 -1.22 -0.95 -4.32
C CYS A 129 -1.85 0.35 -4.79
N CYS A 130 -1.51 1.45 -4.13
CA CYS A 130 -1.88 2.82 -4.53
C CYS A 130 -0.64 3.58 -5.00
N GLY A 131 -0.79 4.42 -6.02
CA GLY A 131 0.29 5.30 -6.47
C GLY A 131 0.01 6.05 -7.76
N TRP A 132 1.05 6.64 -8.35
CA TRP A 132 0.99 7.34 -9.64
C TRP A 132 1.39 6.46 -10.83
N THR A 133 1.60 5.15 -10.61
CA THR A 133 1.94 4.18 -11.66
C THR A 133 1.17 2.88 -11.44
N SER A 134 0.89 2.17 -12.52
CA SER A 134 0.16 0.88 -12.49
C SER A 134 1.08 -0.33 -12.34
N GLN A 135 2.25 -0.18 -11.71
CA GLN A 135 3.26 -1.24 -11.65
C GLN A 135 2.90 -2.39 -10.69
N GLY A 136 2.18 -2.11 -9.60
CA GLY A 136 1.80 -3.11 -8.60
C GLY A 136 3.00 -3.88 -7.99
N MET A 137 2.78 -5.14 -7.66
CA MET A 137 3.71 -6.16 -7.16
C MET A 137 4.45 -6.84 -8.32
N GLY A 138 3.70 -7.22 -9.36
CA GLY A 138 4.18 -7.79 -10.61
C GLY A 138 4.41 -9.30 -10.60
N LYS A 139 4.36 -9.89 -11.80
CA LYS A 139 4.50 -11.33 -12.06
C LYS A 139 5.77 -11.97 -11.48
N ASN A 140 6.88 -11.24 -11.42
CA ASN A 140 8.15 -11.76 -10.91
C ASN A 140 8.10 -12.04 -9.38
N ARG A 141 7.06 -11.55 -8.69
CA ARG A 141 6.78 -11.82 -7.28
C ARG A 141 5.62 -12.81 -7.09
N GLY A 142 5.17 -13.46 -8.17
CA GLY A 142 4.07 -14.43 -8.13
C GLY A 142 2.70 -13.77 -8.06
N PHE A 143 2.52 -12.56 -8.57
CA PHE A 143 1.24 -11.84 -8.57
C PHE A 143 0.63 -11.73 -9.97
N GLU A 144 -0.69 -11.90 -10.05
CA GLU A 144 -1.50 -11.69 -11.26
C GLU A 144 -2.44 -10.48 -11.08
N MET A 145 -2.46 -9.59 -12.08
CA MET A 145 -3.30 -8.39 -12.10
C MET A 145 -4.78 -8.71 -12.33
N LEU A 146 -5.62 -8.36 -11.36
CA LEU A 146 -7.07 -8.56 -11.42
C LEU A 146 -7.82 -7.30 -11.85
N GLU A 147 -7.54 -6.16 -11.22
CA GLU A 147 -8.25 -4.90 -11.43
C GLU A 147 -7.29 -3.70 -11.41
N ILE A 148 -7.55 -2.71 -12.27
CA ILE A 148 -6.95 -1.38 -12.19
C ILE A 148 -8.07 -0.35 -12.09
N LEU A 149 -8.00 0.51 -11.07
CA LEU A 149 -8.89 1.67 -10.91
C LEU A 149 -8.07 2.94 -11.09
N LEU A 150 -8.45 3.75 -12.08
CA LEU A 150 -7.89 5.07 -12.33
C LEU A 150 -8.81 6.13 -11.73
N VAL A 151 -8.30 6.89 -10.76
CA VAL A 151 -9.04 7.98 -10.10
C VAL A 151 -8.44 9.33 -10.51
N PRO A 152 -8.91 9.93 -11.61
CA PRO A 152 -8.50 11.28 -11.97
C PRO A 152 -9.07 12.30 -10.99
N HIS A 153 -8.21 13.23 -10.56
CA HIS A 153 -8.57 14.28 -9.62
C HIS A 153 -8.86 15.64 -10.28
N GLY A 154 -8.64 15.73 -11.59
CA GLY A 154 -8.83 16.94 -12.40
C GLY A 154 -7.77 18.01 -12.17
N GLY A 155 -7.76 19.02 -13.05
CA GLY A 155 -6.77 20.11 -13.03
C GLY A 155 -5.36 19.59 -13.31
N SER A 156 -4.39 20.08 -12.53
CA SER A 156 -2.96 19.72 -12.62
C SER A 156 -2.54 18.64 -11.61
N LYS A 157 -3.49 17.93 -11.00
CA LYS A 157 -3.22 16.93 -9.97
C LYS A 157 -2.95 15.57 -10.62
N ASN A 158 -1.99 14.83 -10.07
CA ASN A 158 -1.78 13.43 -10.44
C ASN A 158 -3.02 12.60 -10.13
N ASP A 159 -3.28 11.58 -10.94
CA ASP A 159 -4.31 10.57 -10.65
C ASP A 159 -3.86 9.69 -9.49
N THR A 160 -4.82 9.13 -8.75
CA THR A 160 -4.53 7.96 -7.89
C THR A 160 -4.84 6.70 -8.68
N ILE A 161 -3.84 5.84 -8.86
CA ILE A 161 -3.94 4.57 -9.57
C ILE A 161 -3.91 3.45 -8.53
N LEU A 162 -4.93 2.60 -8.54
CA LEU A 162 -4.99 1.40 -7.72
C LEU A 162 -4.81 0.18 -8.60
N THR A 163 -3.95 -0.73 -8.17
CA THR A 163 -3.78 -2.05 -8.77
C THR A 163 -4.16 -3.11 -7.76
N VAL A 164 -5.07 -4.01 -8.14
CA VAL A 164 -5.45 -5.18 -7.35
C VAL A 164 -4.83 -6.41 -7.99
N GLU A 165 -4.01 -7.11 -7.23
CA GLU A 165 -3.30 -8.31 -7.68
C GLU A 165 -3.55 -9.48 -6.73
N ARG A 166 -3.60 -10.69 -7.28
CA ARG A 166 -3.70 -11.94 -6.52
C ARG A 166 -2.38 -12.68 -6.52
N LYS A 167 -1.95 -13.15 -5.35
CA LYS A 167 -0.81 -14.05 -5.25
C LYS A 167 -1.20 -15.42 -5.80
N LEU A 168 -0.44 -15.90 -6.77
CA LEU A 168 -0.66 -17.21 -7.38
C LEU A 168 -0.30 -18.32 -6.38
N THR A 169 -0.99 -19.45 -6.48
CA THR A 169 -0.47 -20.72 -5.97
C THR A 169 0.74 -21.08 -6.81
N ASP A 170 1.84 -21.49 -6.18
CA ASP A 170 2.95 -22.09 -6.94
C ASP A 170 2.38 -23.27 -7.75
N ALA A 171 2.77 -23.35 -9.02
CA ALA A 171 2.28 -24.37 -9.97
C ALA A 171 2.86 -25.77 -9.66
#